data_AF-A5VK57-F1
#
_entry.id   AF-A5VK57-F1
#
_cell.length_a   1.000
_cell.length_b   1.000
_cell.length_c   1.000
_cell.angle_alpha   90.00
_cell.angle_beta   90.00
_cell.angle_gamma   90.00
#
_symmetry.space_group_name_H-M   'P 1'
#
loop_
_entity.id
_entity.type
_entity.pdbx_description
1 polymer ?
#
loop_
_entity_poly.entity_id
_entity_poly.type
_entity_poly.pdbx_seq_one_letter_code
_entity_poly.pdbx_strand_id
1 'polypeptide(L)' 'MNKEHGQVTGIIWRGPDDLAIYQRLKEYADKKDISVSEAAKQLVKIALKKD' A
#
# COMPACT_ATOMS: atom_id res chain seq x y z
N MET A 1 -23.50 8.04 -10.34
CA MET A 1 -22.08 7.67 -10.17
C MET A 1 -22.05 6.23 -9.67
N ASN A 2 -21.84 5.27 -10.58
CA ASN A 2 -21.75 3.84 -10.25
C ASN A 2 -20.48 3.60 -9.45
N LYS A 3 -20.59 3.43 -8.13
CA LYS A 3 -19.46 3.01 -7.29
C LYS A 3 -19.51 1.49 -7.20
N GLU A 4 -18.48 0.83 -7.68
CA GLU A 4 -18.36 -0.63 -7.65
C GLU A 4 -18.30 -1.13 -6.20
N HIS A 5 -18.98 -2.25 -5.94
CA HIS A 5 -18.96 -2.92 -4.64
C HIS A 5 -17.51 -3.31 -4.29
N GLY A 6 -16.95 -2.69 -3.24
CA GLY A 6 -15.57 -2.94 -2.79
C GLY A 6 -14.63 -1.74 -2.91
N GLN A 7 -15.09 -0.59 -3.39
CA GLN A 7 -14.28 0.62 -3.42
C GLN A 7 -14.02 1.14 -1.99
N VAL A 8 -12.87 0.76 -1.42
CA VAL A 8 -12.33 1.38 -0.19
C VAL A 8 -11.86 2.79 -0.57
N THR A 9 -12.65 3.80 -0.18
CA THR A 9 -12.46 5.20 -0.58
C THR A 9 -11.50 5.98 0.32
N GLY A 10 -10.85 5.34 1.29
CA GLY A 10 -9.85 5.99 2.13
C GLY A 10 -9.12 5.00 3.01
N ILE A 11 -7.79 5.11 3.05
CA ILE A 11 -7.00 4.51 4.13
C ILE A 11 -7.23 5.40 5.35
N ILE A 12 -7.93 4.88 6.36
CA ILE A 12 -8.05 5.55 7.66
C ILE A 12 -6.74 5.32 8.40
N TRP A 13 -5.88 6.34 8.45
CA TRP A 13 -4.70 6.36 9.32
C TRP A 13 -5.19 6.24 10.76
N ARG A 14 -4.94 5.10 11.42
CA ARG A 14 -5.38 4.90 12.81
C ARG A 14 -4.42 5.52 13.80
N GLY A 15 -3.22 5.93 13.36
CA GLY A 15 -2.26 6.67 14.16
C GLY A 15 -1.00 7.06 13.40
N PRO A 16 0.00 7.64 14.10
CA PRO A 16 1.28 8.04 13.50
C PRO A 16 2.09 6.86 12.95
N ASP A 17 1.87 5.66 13.46
CA ASP A 17 2.53 4.44 13.00
C ASP A 17 2.11 4.06 11.57
N ASP A 18 0.80 4.07 11.28
CA ASP A 18 0.30 3.83 9.92
C ASP A 18 0.90 4.83 8.92
N LEU A 19 0.98 6.11 9.32
CA LEU A 19 1.55 7.17 8.47
C LEU A 19 3.03 6.91 8.17
N ALA A 20 3.80 6.49 9.17
CA ALA A 20 5.20 6.12 9.00
C ALA A 20 5.35 4.90 8.08
N ILE A 21 4.47 3.90 8.19
CA ILE A 21 4.45 2.73 7.30
C ILE A 21 4.20 3.14 5.85
N TYR A 22 3.23 4.03 5.61
CA TYR A 22 2.97 4.50 4.26
C TYR A 22 4.08 5.38 3.70
N GLN A 23 4.68 6.26 4.50
CA GLN A 23 5.82 7.05 4.06
C GLN A 23 6.95 6.13 3.57
N ARG A 24 7.27 5.08 4.34
CA ARG A 24 8.25 4.06 3.93
C ARG A 24 7.84 3.31 2.67
N LEU A 25 6.57 2.93 2.55
CA LEU A 25 6.05 2.27 1.36
C LEU A 25 6.13 3.18 0.12
N LYS A 26 5.84 4.47 0.29
CA LYS A 26 5.93 5.48 -0.76
C LYS A 26 7.36 5.69 -1.21
N GLU A 27 8.31 5.81 -0.29
CA GLU A 27 9.74 5.89 -0.61
C GLU A 27 10.24 4.65 -1.35
N TYR A 28 9.77 3.46 -0.96
CA TYR A 28 10.10 2.22 -1.67
C TYR A 28 9.54 2.21 -3.09
N ALA A 29 8.30 2.67 -3.26
CA ALA A 29 7.65 2.76 -4.56
C ALA A 29 8.37 3.76 -5.49
N ASP A 30 8.76 4.92 -4.96
CA ASP A 30 9.51 5.96 -5.66
C ASP A 30 10.88 5.47 -6.14
N LYS A 31 11.65 4.80 -5.26
CA LYS A 31 12.95 4.18 -5.62
C LYS A 31 12.85 3.12 -6.72
N LYS A 32 11.67 2.56 -6.92
CA LYS A 32 11.40 1.49 -7.89
C LYS A 32 10.67 2.01 -9.13
N ASP A 33 10.34 3.31 -9.18
CA ASP A 33 9.53 3.92 -10.23
C ASP A 33 8.18 3.20 -10.44
N ILE A 34 7.53 2.79 -9.34
CA ILE A 34 6.24 2.11 -9.35
C ILE A 34 5.21 2.83 -8.49
N SER A 35 3.93 2.51 -8.70
CA SER A 35 2.86 3.02 -7.87
C SER A 35 2.86 2.35 -6.48
N VAL A 36 2.43 3.10 -5.46
CA VAL A 36 2.36 2.62 -4.05
C VAL A 36 1.55 1.32 -3.92
N SER A 37 0.47 1.19 -4.69
CA SER A 37 -0.35 -0.03 -4.71
C SER A 37 0.39 -1.24 -5.30
N GLU A 38 1.23 -1.04 -6.32
CA GLU A 38 2.06 -2.10 -6.89
C GLU A 38 3.16 -2.51 -5.92
N ALA A 39 3.81 -1.54 -5.27
CA ALA A 39 4.75 -1.79 -4.19
C ALA A 39 4.16 -2.63 -3.06
N ALA A 40 2.94 -2.29 -2.61
CA ALA A 40 2.24 -3.07 -1.58
C ALA A 40 2.00 -4.52 -2.02
N LYS A 41 1.50 -4.73 -3.25
CA LYS A 41 1.26 -6.06 -3.81
C LYS A 41 2.56 -6.88 -3.89
N GLN A 42 3.66 -6.27 -4.28
CA GLN A 42 4.96 -6.94 -4.33
C GLN A 42 5.43 -7.38 -2.95
N LEU A 43 5.36 -6.49 -1.95
CA LEU A 43 5.78 -6.81 -0.59
C LEU A 43 4.94 -7.94 0.02
N VAL A 44 3.62 -7.94 -0.21
CA VAL A 44 2.72 -9.03 0.21
C VAL A 44 3.10 -10.34 -0.49
N LYS A 45 3.33 -10.32 -1.81
CA LYS A 45 3.77 -11.52 -2.55
C LYS A 45 5.11 -12.07 -2.04
N ILE A 46 6.04 -11.19 -1.67
CA ILE A 46 7.34 -11.60 -1.11
C ILE A 46 7.15 -12.22 0.27
N ALA A 47 6.35 -11.60 1.14
CA ALA A 47 6.05 -12.14 2.47
C ALA A 47 5.40 -13.52 2.39
N LEU A 48 4.39 -13.69 1.52
CA LEU A 48 3.67 -14.95 1.33
C LEU A 48 4.49 -16.07 0.67
N LYS A 49 5.58 -15.74 -0.04
CA LYS A 49 6.49 -16.74 -0.64
C LYS A 49 7.58 -17.23 0.31
N LYS A 50 7.70 -16.58 1.48
CA LYS A 50 8.73 -16.90 2.47
C LYS A 50 8.24 -17.90 3.53
N ASP A 51 6.97 -18.29 3.45
CA ASP A 51 6.34 -19.41 4.16
C ASP A 51 6.34 -20.68 3.31
#